data_AF-A0A2E3UIW9-F1
#
_entry.id   AF-A0A2E3UIW9-F1
#
_cell.length_a   1.000
_cell.length_b   1.000
_cell.length_c   1.000
_cell.angle_alpha   90.00
_cell.angle_beta   90.00
_cell.angle_gamma   90.00
#
_symmetry.space_group_name_H-M   'P 1'
#
loop_
_entity.id
_entity.type
_entity.pdbx_description
1 polymer ?
#
loop_
_entity_poly.entity_id
_entity_poly.type
_entity_poly.pdbx_seq_one_letter_code
_entity_poly.pdbx_strand_id
1 'polypeptide(L)'
;MFRIVVSAQIPPAWIQFMSRCERENDEAFGIIQDQGVSRLVQAVASVLATVENGAGGGVDLRMRVAAMIMMIFSLRSQRNLTLSVLGWDEIGAAEIARMEAFIRQIGVRDAIGGPQHP
;
A
#
# COMPACT_ATOMS: atom_id res chain seq x y z
N MET A 1 9.96 -3.60 -12.65
CA MET A 1 8.56 -3.16 -12.84
C MET A 1 7.72 -3.80 -11.76
N PHE A 2 7.20 -3.03 -10.79
CA PHE A 2 6.33 -3.57 -9.75
C PHE A 2 4.91 -3.75 -10.30
N ARG A 3 4.35 -4.96 -10.14
CA ARG A 3 2.96 -5.28 -10.49
C ARG A 3 2.19 -5.51 -9.20
N ILE A 4 1.21 -4.66 -8.93
CA ILE A 4 0.29 -4.84 -7.81
C ILE A 4 -0.71 -5.93 -8.25
N VAL A 5 -0.93 -6.94 -7.42
CA VAL A 5 -1.93 -7.98 -7.70
C VAL A 5 -3.14 -7.71 -6.82
N VAL A 6 -4.11 -7.00 -7.38
CA VAL A 6 -5.43 -6.82 -6.77
C VAL A 6 -6.31 -7.97 -7.26
N SER A 7 -6.60 -8.94 -6.39
CA SER A 7 -7.53 -10.03 -6.70
C SER A 7 -8.97 -9.62 -6.38
N ALA A 8 -9.90 -9.87 -7.31
CA ALA A 8 -11.34 -9.58 -7.19
C ALA A 8 -12.10 -10.50 -6.21
N GLN A 9 -11.47 -11.55 -5.69
CA GLN A 9 -12.12 -12.51 -4.77
C GLN A 9 -12.36 -11.88 -3.38
N ILE A 10 -13.33 -12.43 -2.63
CA ILE A 10 -13.64 -12.16 -1.20
C ILE A 10 -12.35 -11.81 -0.44
N PRO A 11 -12.33 -10.84 0.50
CA PRO A 11 -11.12 -10.54 1.26
C PRO A 11 -10.51 -11.86 1.73
N PRO A 12 -9.36 -12.27 1.18
CA PRO A 12 -8.84 -13.60 1.44
C PRO A 12 -8.66 -13.77 2.95
N ALA A 13 -8.86 -14.97 3.48
CA ALA A 13 -8.92 -15.23 4.94
C ALA A 13 -7.76 -14.59 5.74
N TRP A 14 -6.60 -14.43 5.10
CA TRP A 14 -5.45 -13.73 5.68
C TRP A 14 -5.71 -12.24 5.98
N ILE A 15 -6.55 -11.53 5.22
CA ILE A 15 -6.93 -10.12 5.49
C ILE A 15 -7.77 -10.05 6.76
N GLN A 16 -8.77 -10.92 6.91
CA GLN A 16 -9.60 -10.95 8.10
C GLN A 16 -8.76 -11.29 9.35
N PHE A 17 -7.86 -12.26 9.22
CA PHE A 17 -6.90 -12.60 10.26
C PHE A 17 -6.02 -11.40 10.62
N MET A 18 -5.42 -10.74 9.64
CA MET A 18 -4.53 -9.59 9.87
C MET A 18 -5.27 -8.40 10.50
N SER A 19 -6.48 -8.08 10.04
CA SER A 19 -7.30 -7.02 10.65
C SER A 19 -7.73 -7.34 12.08
N ARG A 20 -7.97 -8.62 12.40
CA ARG A 20 -8.20 -9.07 13.79
C ARG A 20 -6.95 -8.85 14.63
N CYS A 21 -5.80 -9.36 14.17
CA CYS A 21 -4.52 -9.22 14.88
C CYS A 21 -4.18 -7.75 15.16
N GLU A 22 -4.34 -6.88 14.16
CA GLU A 22 -4.12 -5.43 14.29
C GLU A 22 -5.03 -4.82 15.37
N ARG A 23 -6.34 -5.11 15.31
CA ARG A 23 -7.32 -4.57 16.27
C ARG A 23 -7.07 -5.04 17.70
N GLU A 24 -6.70 -6.32 17.86
CA GLU A 24 -6.43 -6.92 19.16
C GLU A 24 -5.00 -6.64 19.65
N ASN A 25 -4.15 -6.08 18.78
CA ASN A 25 -2.72 -5.86 19.00
C ASN A 25 -2.04 -7.10 19.61
N ASP A 26 -2.35 -8.27 19.04
CA ASP A 26 -1.88 -9.55 19.56
C ASP A 26 -0.43 -9.86 19.15
N GLU A 27 0.16 -10.91 19.72
CA GLU A 27 1.53 -11.33 19.40
C GLU A 27 1.71 -11.64 17.90
N ALA A 28 0.66 -12.17 17.26
CA ALA A 28 0.67 -12.45 15.84
C ALA A 28 0.78 -11.17 15.00
N PHE A 29 0.17 -10.05 15.44
CA PHE A 29 0.37 -8.76 14.81
C PHE A 29 1.83 -8.31 14.85
N GLY A 30 2.51 -8.46 15.98
CA GLY A 30 3.94 -8.15 16.11
C GLY A 30 4.78 -8.92 15.10
N ILE A 31 4.52 -10.22 14.95
CA ILE A 31 5.21 -11.07 13.96
C ILE A 31 4.92 -10.62 12.53
N ILE A 32 3.66 -10.33 12.18
CA ILE A 32 3.26 -9.87 10.84
C ILE A 32 3.91 -8.52 10.50
N GLN A 33 3.94 -7.60 11.47
CA GLN A 33 4.56 -6.30 11.31
C GLN A 33 6.04 -6.49 11.05
N ASP A 34 6.77 -7.14 11.96
CA ASP A 34 8.23 -7.20 11.92
C ASP A 34 8.74 -8.03 10.74
N GLN A 35 8.13 -9.20 10.50
CA GLN A 35 8.61 -10.14 9.49
C GLN A 35 7.99 -9.92 8.11
N GLY A 36 6.84 -9.25 8.03
CA GLY A 36 6.12 -8.98 6.79
C GLY A 36 6.22 -7.52 6.37
N VAL A 37 5.47 -6.65 7.04
CA VAL A 37 5.24 -5.26 6.60
C VAL A 37 6.53 -4.44 6.64
N SER A 38 7.25 -4.45 7.76
CA SER A 38 8.48 -3.67 7.91
C SER A 38 9.57 -4.10 6.93
N ARG A 39 9.73 -5.41 6.71
CA ARG A 39 10.68 -5.93 5.71
C ARG A 39 10.29 -5.55 4.29
N LEU A 40 9.01 -5.61 3.94
CA LEU A 40 8.52 -5.18 2.63
C LEU A 40 8.80 -3.70 2.40
N VAL A 41 8.47 -2.84 3.36
CA VAL A 41 8.74 -1.39 3.31
C VAL A 41 10.23 -1.14 3.10
N GLN A 42 11.09 -1.80 3.87
CA GLN A 42 12.54 -1.63 3.75
C GLN A 42 13.08 -2.10 2.41
N ALA A 43 12.61 -3.24 1.89
CA ALA A 43 13.03 -3.78 0.60
C ALA A 43 12.63 -2.85 -0.55
N VAL A 44 11.38 -2.36 -0.56
CA VAL A 44 10.89 -1.43 -1.58
C VAL A 44 11.61 -0.09 -1.51
N ALA A 45 11.81 0.46 -0.31
CA ALA A 45 12.58 1.70 -0.12
C ALA A 45 14.03 1.55 -0.61
N SER A 46 14.67 0.41 -0.34
CA SER A 46 16.04 0.13 -0.83
C SER A 46 16.10 0.10 -2.36
N VAL A 47 15.11 -0.50 -3.02
CA VAL A 47 15.05 -0.53 -4.49
C VAL A 47 14.77 0.85 -5.07
N LEU A 48 13.92 1.66 -4.45
CA LEU A 48 13.65 3.01 -4.93
C LEU A 48 14.85 3.95 -4.72
N ALA A 49 15.59 3.79 -3.62
CA ALA A 49 16.79 4.57 -3.35
C ALA A 49 17.87 4.41 -4.43
N THR A 50 17.98 3.22 -5.06
CA THR A 50 18.91 3.00 -6.18
C THR A 50 18.45 3.64 -7.48
N VAL A 51 17.15 3.90 -7.65
CA VAL A 51 16.57 4.56 -8.83
C VAL A 51 16.62 6.08 -8.69
N GLU A 52 16.45 6.61 -7.47
CA GLU A 52 16.45 8.06 -7.19
C GLU A 52 17.86 8.69 -7.12
N ASN A 53 18.94 7.91 -7.31
CA ASN A 53 20.33 8.38 -7.18
C ASN A 53 20.59 9.19 -5.88
N GLY A 54 19.89 8.87 -4.79
CA GLY A 54 20.02 9.55 -3.50
C GLY A 54 19.41 10.96 -3.41
N ALA A 55 18.57 11.38 -4.35
CA ALA A 55 18.02 12.74 -4.40
C ALA A 55 16.93 13.06 -3.35
N GLY A 56 16.38 12.05 -2.66
CA GLY A 56 15.36 12.23 -1.61
C GLY A 56 15.67 11.38 -0.38
N GLY A 57 15.87 12.01 0.78
CA GLY A 57 16.41 11.39 1.99
C GLY A 57 15.69 10.12 2.44
N GLY A 58 16.45 9.13 2.92
CA GLY A 58 15.97 7.78 3.21
C GLY A 58 14.80 7.67 4.21
N VAL A 59 14.62 8.65 5.11
CA VAL A 59 13.47 8.70 6.02
C VAL A 59 12.18 9.07 5.29
N ASP A 60 12.24 10.04 4.38
CA ASP A 60 11.10 10.51 3.60
C ASP A 60 10.65 9.45 2.59
N LEU A 61 11.62 8.79 1.93
CA LEU A 61 11.35 7.67 1.03
C LEU A 61 10.68 6.49 1.76
N ARG A 62 11.18 6.12 2.95
CA ARG A 62 10.57 5.05 3.76
C ARG A 62 9.15 5.40 4.17
N MET A 63 8.89 6.65 4.53
CA MET A 63 7.55 7.12 4.88
C MET A 63 6.58 7.04 3.70
N ARG A 64 7.00 7.49 2.51
CA ARG A 64 6.21 7.39 1.27
C ARG A 64 5.88 5.95 0.90
N VAL A 65 6.87 5.06 0.98
CA VAL A 65 6.68 3.62 0.74
C VAL A 65 5.71 3.01 1.76
N ALA A 66 5.86 3.33 3.05
CA ALA A 66 4.96 2.87 4.09
C ALA A 66 3.52 3.35 3.84
N ALA A 67 3.33 4.63 3.50
CA ALA A 67 2.02 5.19 3.18
C ALA A 67 1.36 4.50 1.98
N MET A 68 2.12 4.22 0.91
CA MET A 68 1.61 3.46 -0.24
C MET A 68 1.17 2.05 0.12
N ILE A 69 1.99 1.33 0.90
CA ILE A 69 1.67 -0.03 1.36
C ILE A 69 0.43 -0.02 2.25
N MET A 70 0.34 0.92 3.19
CA MET A 70 -0.83 1.09 4.06
C MET A 70 -2.08 1.42 3.25
N MET A 71 -2.01 2.31 2.26
CA MET A 71 -3.14 2.61 1.38
C MET A 71 -3.63 1.35 0.64
N ILE A 72 -2.73 0.54 0.08
CA ILE A 72 -3.09 -0.73 -0.56
C ILE A 72 -3.79 -1.67 0.44
N PHE A 73 -3.26 -1.78 1.65
CA PHE A 73 -3.89 -2.60 2.69
C PHE A 73 -5.28 -2.09 3.07
N SER A 74 -5.45 -0.78 3.27
CA SER A 74 -6.75 -0.17 3.61
C SER A 74 -7.80 -0.42 2.55
N LEU A 75 -7.47 -0.29 1.26
CA LEU A 75 -8.40 -0.58 0.16
C LEU A 75 -8.86 -2.05 0.17
N ARG A 76 -8.03 -2.95 0.70
CA ARG A 76 -8.30 -4.40 0.71
C ARG A 76 -9.01 -4.85 1.99
N SER A 77 -8.66 -4.28 3.14
CA SER A 77 -9.33 -4.56 4.42
C SER A 77 -10.69 -3.88 4.52
N GLN A 78 -10.83 -2.68 3.96
CA GLN A 78 -12.05 -1.87 3.99
C GLN A 78 -12.81 -1.95 2.66
N ARG A 79 -12.89 -3.15 2.06
CA ARG A 79 -13.52 -3.36 0.73
C ARG A 79 -14.92 -2.75 0.66
N ASN A 80 -15.78 -3.03 1.64
CA ASN A 80 -17.18 -2.57 1.61
C ASN A 80 -17.29 -1.05 1.75
N LEU A 81 -16.43 -0.44 2.58
CA LEU A 81 -16.37 1.01 2.70
C LEU A 81 -15.87 1.64 1.39
N THR A 82 -14.83 1.06 0.79
CA THR A 82 -14.28 1.49 -0.50
C THR A 82 -15.34 1.46 -1.60
N LEU A 83 -16.08 0.35 -1.70
CA LEU A 83 -17.19 0.21 -2.65
C LEU A 83 -18.27 1.27 -2.43
N SER A 84 -18.71 1.44 -1.19
CA SER A 84 -19.73 2.42 -0.82
C SER A 84 -19.32 3.86 -1.16
N VAL A 85 -18.10 4.27 -0.77
CA VAL A 85 -17.60 5.64 -0.98
C VAL A 85 -17.36 5.93 -2.46
N LEU A 86 -16.91 4.94 -3.23
CA LEU A 86 -16.65 5.11 -4.66
C LEU A 86 -17.90 4.90 -5.53
N GLY A 87 -19.03 4.52 -4.93
CA GLY A 87 -20.28 4.22 -5.64
C GLY A 87 -20.14 3.00 -6.57
N TRP A 88 -19.37 2.00 -6.15
CA TRP A 88 -19.13 0.77 -6.90
C TRP A 88 -19.91 -0.39 -6.30
N ASP A 89 -20.54 -1.20 -7.14
CA ASP A 89 -21.24 -2.41 -6.69
C ASP A 89 -20.26 -3.56 -6.42
N GLU A 90 -19.19 -3.64 -7.20
CA GLU A 90 -18.14 -4.65 -7.06
C GLU A 90 -16.76 -4.13 -7.53
N ILE A 91 -15.70 -4.86 -7.15
CA ILE A 91 -14.35 -4.60 -7.64
C ILE A 91 -14.09 -5.54 -8.81
N GLY A 92 -14.36 -5.07 -10.03
CA GLY A 92 -14.06 -5.75 -11.28
C GLY A 92 -12.69 -5.36 -11.86
N ALA A 93 -12.40 -5.85 -13.07
CA ALA A 93 -11.13 -5.57 -13.75
C ALA A 93 -10.93 -4.08 -14.05
N ALA A 94 -12.01 -3.34 -14.34
CA ALA A 94 -11.96 -1.92 -14.63
C ALA A 94 -11.63 -1.11 -13.37
N GLU A 95 -12.24 -1.45 -12.24
CA GLU A 95 -12.02 -0.83 -10.93
C GLU A 95 -10.58 -1.07 -10.46
N ILE A 96 -10.08 -2.30 -10.63
CA ILE A 96 -8.67 -2.64 -10.37
C ILE A 96 -7.74 -1.78 -11.21
N ALA A 97 -7.98 -1.67 -12.52
CA ALA A 97 -7.15 -0.85 -13.40
C ALA A 97 -7.16 0.63 -12.99
N ARG A 98 -8.31 1.17 -12.56
CA ARG A 98 -8.42 2.54 -12.04
C ARG A 98 -7.63 2.73 -10.74
N MET A 99 -7.76 1.79 -9.80
CA MET A 99 -6.98 1.81 -8.56
C MET A 99 -5.47 1.73 -8.83
N GLU A 100 -5.04 0.83 -9.71
CA GLU A 100 -3.63 0.72 -10.09
C GLU A 100 -3.10 1.99 -10.75
N ALA A 101 -3.88 2.61 -11.64
CA ALA A 101 -3.53 3.87 -12.27
C ALA A 101 -3.40 5.00 -11.24
N PHE A 102 -4.32 5.08 -10.28
CA PHE A 102 -4.28 6.07 -9.20
C PHE A 102 -3.09 5.86 -8.26
N ILE A 103 -2.85 4.63 -7.81
CA ILE A 103 -1.69 4.29 -6.96
C ILE A 103 -0.38 4.60 -7.69
N ARG A 104 -0.30 4.31 -8.99
CA ARG A 104 0.84 4.67 -9.83
C ARG A 104 1.00 6.18 -9.93
N GLN A 105 -0.09 6.93 -10.11
CA GLN A 105 -0.04 8.38 -10.19
C GLN A 105 0.46 9.01 -8.89
N ILE A 106 -0.03 8.55 -7.74
CA ILE A 106 0.47 8.99 -6.42
C ILE A 106 1.93 8.60 -6.27
N GLY A 107 2.28 7.33 -6.50
CA GLY A 107 3.65 6.86 -6.32
C GLY A 107 4.65 7.58 -7.24
N VAL A 108 4.27 7.90 -8.48
CA VAL A 108 5.11 8.69 -9.40
C VAL A 108 5.17 10.15 -9.00
N ARG A 109 4.05 10.75 -8.59
CA ARG A 109 4.00 12.16 -8.17
C ARG A 109 4.80 12.39 -6.89
N ASP A 110 4.73 11.46 -5.95
CA ASP A 110 5.45 11.54 -4.68
C ASP A 110 6.90 11.08 -4.83
N ALA A 111 7.26 10.21 -5.78
CA ALA A 111 8.66 9.86 -6.05
C ALA A 111 9.41 10.94 -6.86
N ILE A 112 8.73 11.64 -7.78
CA ILE A 112 9.36 12.63 -8.68
C ILE A 112 9.15 14.07 -8.17
N GLY A 113 8.05 14.34 -7.47
CA GLY A 113 7.76 15.63 -6.88
C GLY A 113 8.34 15.73 -5.47
N GLY A 114 9.59 16.18 -5.35
CA GLY A 114 10.07 16.75 -4.09
C GLY A 114 9.11 17.86 -3.59
N PRO A 115 9.16 18.22 -2.29
CA PRO A 115 8.26 19.22 -1.71
C PRO A 115 8.31 20.51 -2.53
N GLN A 116 7.21 20.81 -3.23
CA GLN A 116 7.00 22.14 -3.78
C GLN A 116 6.54 23.02 -2.62
N HIS A 117 7.49 23.67 -1.97
CA HIS A 117 7.19 24.81 -1.13
C HIS A 117 6.95 26.05 -2.02
N PRO A 118 5.93 26.88 -1.73
CA PRO A 118 5.85 28.24 -2.26
C PRO A 118 6.98 29.13 -1.72
#